data_AF-A0A7C3NW94-F1
#
_entry.id   AF-A0A7C3NW94-F1
#
_cell.length_a   1.000
_cell.length_b   1.000
_cell.length_c   1.000
_cell.angle_alpha   90.00
_cell.angle_beta   90.00
_cell.angle_gamma   90.00
#
_symmetry.space_group_name_H-M   'P 1'
#
loop_
_entity.id
_entity.type
_entity.pdbx_description
1 polymer ?
#
loop_
_entity_poly.entity_id
_entity_poly.type
_entity_poly.pdbx_seq_one_letter_code
_entity_poly.pdbx_strand_id
1 'polypeptide(L)'
;MLVDGGGVIYESAIINEYLEERYPQVRLMPADPLQRSRARIWIDFCNTRLQAAAGNIAHDHEVEKSKERVRGYLEQLDHEMREREYIAGEYSLADITYIPFFCRL
;
A
#
# COMPACT_ATOMS: atom_id res chain seq x y z
N MET A 1 -1.34 10.39 12.19
CA MET A 1 -2.23 11.58 12.16
C MET A 1 -1.45 12.72 11.55
N LEU A 2 -2.05 13.44 10.60
CA LEU A 2 -1.52 14.65 9.97
C LEU A 2 -2.31 15.86 10.48
N VAL A 3 -1.63 16.97 10.76
CA VAL A 3 -2.24 18.24 11.13
C VAL A 3 -1.88 19.27 10.05
N ASP A 4 -2.88 19.83 9.36
CA ASP A 4 -2.70 20.90 8.37
C ASP A 4 -3.88 21.88 8.40
N GLY A 5 -3.60 23.19 8.26
CA GLY A 5 -4.64 24.23 8.11
C GLY A 5 -5.68 24.32 9.24
N GLY A 6 -5.38 23.80 10.44
CA GLY A 6 -6.33 23.71 11.57
C GLY A 6 -7.21 22.46 11.56
N GLY A 7 -7.07 21.59 10.56
CA GLY A 7 -7.71 20.27 10.48
C GLY A 7 -6.79 19.14 10.94
N VAL A 8 -7.41 18.00 11.26
CA VAL A 8 -6.73 16.76 11.66
C VAL A 8 -7.19 15.63 10.75
N ILE A 9 -6.24 14.95 10.12
CA ILE A 9 -6.49 13.83 9.20
C ILE A 9 -5.86 12.56 9.77
N TYR A 10 -6.61 11.47 9.77
CA TYR A 10 -6.20 10.15 10.23
C TYR A 10 -6.49 9.10 9.16
N GLU A 11 -6.00 7.88 9.38
CA GLU A 11 -5.80 6.81 8.37
C GLU A 11 -4.71 7.14 7.35
N SER A 12 -3.72 6.25 7.20
CA SER A 12 -2.58 6.48 6.32
C SER A 12 -2.99 6.64 4.85
N ALA A 13 -3.94 5.84 4.37
CA ALA A 13 -4.45 5.94 3.01
C ALA A 13 -5.11 7.30 2.74
N ILE A 14 -5.90 7.81 3.70
CA ILE A 14 -6.58 9.10 3.59
C ILE A 14 -5.58 10.26 3.70
N ILE A 15 -4.57 10.14 4.56
CA ILE A 15 -3.45 11.10 4.62
C ILE A 15 -2.74 11.16 3.26
N ASN A 16 -2.47 10.01 2.63
CA ASN A 16 -1.80 9.99 1.34
C ASN A 16 -2.65 10.61 0.22
N GLU A 17 -3.96 10.36 0.20
CA GLU A 17 -4.89 11.00 -0.73
C GLU A 17 -4.92 12.52 -0.56
N TYR A 18 -5.01 12.98 0.70
CA TYR A 18 -4.95 14.40 1.01
C TYR A 18 -3.66 15.05 0.51
N LEU A 19 -2.51 14.41 0.72
CA LEU A 19 -1.23 14.94 0.28
C LEU A 19 -1.12 15.01 -1.25
N GLU A 20 -1.64 14.01 -1.97
CA GLU A 20 -1.70 14.00 -3.44
C GLU A 20 -2.55 15.17 -3.98
N GLU A 21 -3.67 15.49 -3.33
CA GLU A 21 -4.52 16.63 -3.69
C GLU A 21 -3.91 17.99 -3.30
N ARG A 22 -3.27 18.05 -2.12
CA ARG A 22 -2.73 19.28 -1.53
C ARG A 22 -1.45 19.77 -2.23
N TYR A 23 -0.66 18.85 -2.78
CA TYR A 23 0.65 19.12 -3.39
C TYR A 23 0.77 18.52 -4.81
N PRO A 24 -0.05 18.96 -5.78
CA PRO A 24 -0.11 18.37 -7.11
C PRO A 24 1.19 18.51 -7.94
N GLN A 25 2.13 19.34 -7.50
CA GLN A 25 3.46 19.47 -8.10
C GLN A 25 4.39 18.28 -7.81
N VAL A 26 4.12 17.50 -6.76
CA VAL A 26 4.81 16.24 -6.44
C VAL A 26 3.79 15.11 -6.51
N ARG A 27 3.62 14.52 -7.70
CA ARG A 27 2.66 13.42 -7.90
C ARG A 27 3.29 12.09 -7.53
N LEU A 28 2.58 11.34 -6.70
CA LEU A 28 2.89 9.94 -6.37
C LEU A 28 1.81 8.99 -6.92
N MET A 29 0.83 9.51 -7.65
CA MET A 29 -0.11 8.70 -8.40
C MET A 29 0.09 8.85 -9.91
N PRO A 30 -0.04 7.75 -10.68
CA PRO A 30 0.07 7.82 -12.14
C PRO A 30 -0.88 8.82 -12.77
N ALA A 31 -0.47 9.42 -13.88
CA ALA A 31 -1.31 10.36 -14.64
C ALA A 31 -2.44 9.65 -15.43
N ASP A 32 -2.13 8.48 -15.97
CA ASP A 32 -3.08 7.64 -16.71
C ASP A 32 -4.16 7.06 -15.75
N PRO A 33 -5.46 7.21 -16.06
CA PRO A 33 -6.52 6.72 -15.19
C PRO A 33 -6.48 5.21 -14.92
N LEU A 34 -6.03 4.40 -15.88
CA LEU A 34 -5.95 2.95 -15.73
C LEU A 34 -4.80 2.57 -14.78
N GLN A 35 -3.61 3.14 -14.97
CA GLN A 35 -2.49 2.93 -14.04
C GLN A 35 -2.81 3.46 -12.63
N ARG A 36 -3.49 4.61 -12.53
CA ARG A 36 -3.96 5.15 -11.25
C ARG A 36 -4.92 4.19 -10.54
N SER A 37 -5.82 3.56 -11.30
CA SER A 37 -6.73 2.55 -10.76
C SER A 37 -5.97 1.31 -10.31
N ARG A 38 -4.94 0.88 -11.04
CA ARG A 38 -4.06 -0.22 -10.65
C ARG A 38 -3.34 0.08 -9.33
N ALA A 39 -2.80 1.29 -9.17
CA ALA A 39 -2.17 1.72 -7.92
C ALA A 39 -3.16 1.61 -6.74
N ARG A 40 -4.39 2.11 -6.90
CA ARG A 40 -5.44 2.03 -5.87
C ARG A 40 -5.81 0.60 -5.50
N ILE A 41 -5.91 -0.30 -6.48
CA ILE A 41 -6.19 -1.73 -6.23
C ILE A 41 -5.11 -2.34 -5.34
N TRP A 42 -3.84 -2.06 -5.62
CA TRP A 42 -2.74 -2.63 -4.84
C TRP A 42 -2.56 -1.98 -3.47
N ILE A 43 -2.87 -0.68 -3.33
CA ILE A 43 -2.96 -0.02 -2.02
C ILE A 43 -4.05 -0.68 -1.16
N ASP A 44 -5.24 -0.87 -1.72
CA ASP A 44 -6.36 -1.53 -1.04
C ASP A 44 -6.03 -2.98 -0.68
N PHE A 45 -5.43 -3.73 -1.61
CA PHE A 45 -4.99 -5.10 -1.36
C PHE A 45 -4.02 -5.17 -0.18
N CYS A 46 -3.05 -4.26 -0.11
CA CYS A 46 -2.11 -4.19 1.01
C CYS A 46 -2.83 -3.91 2.34
N ASN A 47 -3.69 -2.87 2.36
CA ASN A 47 -4.36 -2.42 3.57
C ASN A 47 -5.38 -3.45 4.10
N THR A 48 -6.14 -4.09 3.22
CA THR A 48 -7.24 -4.98 3.62
C THR A 48 -6.80 -6.43 3.81
N ARG A 49 -5.72 -6.86 3.14
CA ARG A 49 -5.29 -8.27 3.15
C ARG A 49 -3.94 -8.47 3.81
N LEU A 50 -2.89 -7.85 3.26
CA LEU A 50 -1.52 -8.08 3.74
C LEU A 50 -1.34 -7.55 5.17
N GLN A 51 -1.77 -6.31 5.44
CA GLN A 51 -1.74 -5.69 6.77
C GLN A 51 -2.56 -6.48 7.78
N ALA A 52 -3.76 -6.95 7.41
CA ALA A 52 -4.60 -7.75 8.31
C ALA A 52 -3.93 -9.09 8.68
N ALA A 53 -3.38 -9.80 7.69
CA ALA A 53 -2.70 -11.07 7.94
C ALA A 53 -1.40 -10.88 8.74
N ALA A 54 -0.60 -9.87 8.42
CA ALA A 54 0.61 -9.55 9.18
C ALA A 54 0.28 -9.09 10.61
N GLY A 55 -0.79 -8.32 10.78
CA GLY A 55 -1.30 -7.90 12.09
C GLY A 55 -1.68 -9.09 12.96
N ASN A 56 -2.33 -10.12 12.40
CA ASN A 56 -2.63 -11.35 13.12
C ASN A 56 -1.35 -12.06 13.61
N ILE A 57 -0.27 -12.09 12.81
CA ILE A 57 1.02 -12.65 13.23
C ILE A 57 1.59 -11.85 14.40
N ALA A 58 1.59 -10.51 14.30
CA ALA A 58 2.14 -9.63 15.33
C ALA A 58 1.40 -9.70 16.68
N HIS A 59 0.14 -10.16 16.68
CA HIS A 59 -0.69 -10.30 17.88
C HIS A 59 -0.96 -11.78 18.25
N ASP A 60 -0.10 -12.71 17.79
CA ASP A 60 -0.17 -14.14 18.10
C ASP A 60 -1.53 -14.82 17.80
N HIS A 61 -2.23 -14.35 16.76
CA HIS A 61 -3.55 -14.84 16.36
C HIS A 61 -3.50 -15.65 15.05
N GLU A 62 -4.00 -16.89 15.07
CA GLU A 62 -3.97 -17.82 13.90
C GLU A 62 -2.61 -17.84 13.17
N VAL A 63 -1.48 -17.82 13.90
CA VAL A 63 -0.16 -17.47 13.35
C VAL A 63 0.21 -18.26 12.10
N GLU A 64 0.09 -19.58 12.10
CA GLU A 64 0.49 -20.42 10.96
C GLU A 64 -0.37 -20.14 9.71
N LYS A 65 -1.69 -20.06 9.87
CA LYS A 65 -2.61 -19.70 8.77
C LYS A 65 -2.36 -18.28 8.27
N SER A 66 -2.00 -17.36 9.16
CA SER A 66 -1.63 -15.99 8.79
C SER A 66 -0.32 -15.93 8.01
N LYS A 67 0.69 -16.73 8.37
CA LYS A 67 1.93 -16.87 7.59
C LYS A 67 1.66 -17.42 6.19
N GLU A 68 0.80 -18.43 6.06
CA GLU A 68 0.38 -18.94 4.75
C GLU A 68 -0.31 -17.87 3.89
N ARG A 69 -1.23 -17.10 4.48
CA ARG A 69 -1.89 -15.97 3.80
C ARG A 69 -0.88 -14.91 3.35
N VAL A 70 0.02 -14.49 4.22
CA VAL A 70 1.08 -13.51 3.88
C VAL A 70 1.92 -14.02 2.71
N ARG A 71 2.36 -15.29 2.75
CA ARG A 71 3.12 -15.89 1.64
C ARG A 71 2.33 -15.84 0.33
N GLY A 72 1.07 -16.27 0.32
CA GLY A 72 0.24 -16.24 -0.88
C GLY A 72 0.00 -14.83 -1.43
N TYR A 73 -0.14 -13.83 -0.56
CA TYR A 73 -0.27 -12.43 -0.96
C TYR A 73 1.02 -11.87 -1.57
N LEU A 74 2.18 -12.23 -1.03
CA LEU A 74 3.48 -11.84 -1.60
C LEU A 74 3.75 -12.54 -2.93
N GLU A 75 3.37 -13.81 -3.09
CA GLU A 75 3.45 -14.53 -4.37
C GLU A 75 2.55 -13.89 -5.44
N GLN A 76 1.36 -13.41 -5.05
CA GLN A 76 0.47 -12.67 -5.95
C GLN A 76 1.10 -11.34 -6.39
N LEU A 77 1.72 -10.62 -5.46
CA LEU A 77 2.46 -9.39 -5.78
C LEU A 77 3.65 -9.68 -6.70
N ASP A 78 4.44 -10.70 -6.41
CA ASP A 78 5.58 -11.11 -7.24
C ASP A 78 5.14 -11.47 -8.66
N HIS A 79 4.03 -12.21 -8.79
CA HIS A 79 3.49 -12.54 -10.11
C HIS A 79 3.12 -11.30 -10.93
N GLU A 80 2.46 -10.33 -10.30
CA GLU A 80 2.10 -9.06 -10.92
C GLU A 80 3.33 -8.25 -11.36
N MET A 81 4.41 -8.33 -10.58
CA MET A 81 5.63 -7.54 -10.75
C MET A 81 6.67 -8.12 -11.71
N ARG A 82 6.49 -9.35 -12.23
CA ARG A 82 7.52 -10.07 -13.02
C ARG A 82 8.19 -9.28 -14.15
N GLU A 83 7.47 -8.36 -14.78
CA GLU A 83 7.96 -7.55 -15.90
C GLU A 83 7.91 -6.05 -15.62
N ARG A 84 7.85 -5.68 -14.34
CA ARG A 84 7.62 -4.30 -13.88
C ARG A 84 8.62 -3.93 -12.80
N GLU A 85 9.15 -2.72 -12.91
CA GLU A 85 9.96 -2.14 -11.83
C GLU A 85 9.08 -1.63 -10.67
N TYR A 86 7.88 -1.13 -10.98
CA TYR A 86 6.92 -0.55 -10.03
C TYR A 86 5.52 -1.13 -10.20
N ILE A 87 4.76 -1.21 -9.11
CA ILE A 87 3.43 -1.85 -9.04
C ILE A 87 2.46 -1.26 -10.05
N ALA A 88 2.48 0.07 -10.21
CA ALA A 88 1.61 0.80 -11.13
C ALA A 88 2.31 1.24 -12.42
N GLY A 89 3.42 0.58 -12.78
CA GLY A 89 4.23 0.90 -13.96
C GLY A 89 5.22 2.06 -13.77
N GLU A 90 4.93 2.98 -12.84
CA GLU A 90 5.82 4.03 -12.36
C GLU A 90 5.80 4.06 -10.82
N TYR A 91 6.85 4.63 -10.21
CA TYR A 91 6.94 4.74 -8.75
C TYR A 91 5.74 5.51 -8.19
N SER A 92 5.06 4.91 -7.22
CA SER A 92 3.78 5.43 -6.75
C SER A 92 3.50 5.18 -5.27
N LEU A 93 2.38 5.71 -4.79
CA LEU A 93 1.85 5.37 -3.47
C LEU A 93 1.62 3.86 -3.28
N ALA A 94 1.41 3.10 -4.36
CA ALA A 94 1.33 1.66 -4.26
C ALA A 94 2.64 1.08 -3.72
N ASP A 95 3.79 1.42 -4.31
CA ASP A 95 5.10 0.95 -3.88
C ASP A 95 5.39 1.38 -2.43
N ILE A 96 5.13 2.65 -2.11
CA ILE A 96 5.31 3.23 -0.77
C ILE A 96 4.49 2.48 0.29
N THR A 97 3.29 2.04 -0.05
CA THR A 97 2.40 1.30 0.88
C THR A 97 3.02 -0.03 1.32
N TYR A 98 3.87 -0.65 0.49
CA TYR A 98 4.52 -1.93 0.79
C TYR A 98 5.88 -1.78 1.50
N ILE A 99 6.60 -0.66 1.35
CA ILE A 99 7.92 -0.43 1.96
C ILE A 99 7.99 -0.84 3.44
N PRO A 100 7.03 -0.46 4.31
CA PRO A 100 7.16 -0.74 5.74
C PRO A 100 7.16 -2.24 6.09
N PHE A 101 6.73 -3.12 5.18
CA PHE A 101 6.83 -4.56 5.34
C PHE A 101 8.23 -5.10 5.07
N PHE A 102 8.97 -4.47 4.16
CA PHE A 102 10.33 -4.89 3.82
C PHE A 102 11.37 -4.29 4.76
N CYS A 103 11.10 -3.13 5.34
CA CYS A 103 12.00 -2.48 6.30
C CYS A 103 11.84 -2.95 7.75
N ARG A 104 10.82 -3.77 8.06
CA ARG A 104 10.55 -4.27 9.41
C ARG A 104 10.76 -5.78 9.57
N LEU A 105 11.26 -6.45 8.52
CA LEU A 105 11.82 -7.81 8.58
C LEU A 105 13.25 -7.75 9.10
#